data_AF-A0A2D8ELH0-F1
#
_entry.id   AF-A0A2D8ELH0-F1
#
_cell.length_a   1.000
_cell.length_b   1.000
_cell.length_c   1.000
_cell.angle_alpha   90.00
_cell.angle_beta   90.00
_cell.angle_gamma   90.00
#
_symmetry.space_group_name_H-M   'P 1'
#
loop_
_entity.id
_entity.type
_entity.pdbx_description
1 polymer ?
#
loop_
_entity_poly.entity_id
_entity_poly.type
_entity_poly.pdbx_seq_one_letter_code
_entity_poly.pdbx_strand_id
1 'polypeptide(L)'
;MSAAPLDNGDFRTYLRGCVAIEVLLPNGEVAMGTGFHVGEGVFLTARHVLEGNTINAILAKAPGVLMTPDEIAAGLTLMGEPVFHPDQNVDVAAFRVSDLVSDTPVLQLGGHYDDWIIDEQWLLSEAIVFGYPPIPSAKDAILVVDRVRVNAVVDMLCPTGVVHR
;
A
#
# COMPACT_ATOMS: atom_id res chain seq x y z
N MET A 1 23.85 -12.48 10.67
CA MET A 1 23.72 -12.58 9.20
C MET A 1 23.56 -11.17 8.68
N SER A 2 24.30 -10.78 7.64
CA SER A 2 24.20 -9.43 7.05
C SER A 2 22.79 -9.25 6.50
N ALA A 3 22.10 -8.18 6.89
CA ALA A 3 20.98 -7.70 6.08
C ALA A 3 21.48 -7.62 4.64
N ALA A 4 20.74 -8.22 3.70
CA ALA A 4 21.03 -8.04 2.30
C ALA A 4 21.07 -6.53 2.04
N PRO A 5 22.11 -5.99 1.38
CA PRO A 5 22.05 -4.61 0.91
C PRO A 5 20.73 -4.48 0.14
N LEU A 6 19.97 -3.40 0.38
CA LEU A 6 18.90 -3.01 -0.53
C LEU A 6 19.48 -3.12 -1.94
N ASP A 7 18.94 -4.03 -2.74
CA ASP A 7 19.47 -4.41 -4.05
C ASP A 7 19.85 -3.14 -4.84
N ASN A 8 20.91 -3.21 -5.63
CA ASN A 8 21.43 -2.08 -6.43
C ASN A 8 20.46 -1.64 -7.55
N GLY A 9 19.19 -2.07 -7.50
CA GLY A 9 18.09 -1.45 -8.23
C GLY A 9 17.64 -0.18 -7.52
N ASP A 10 17.54 0.92 -8.25
CA ASP A 10 16.99 2.17 -7.72
C ASP A 10 15.57 1.91 -7.19
N PHE A 11 15.39 1.88 -5.86
CA PHE A 11 14.08 1.66 -5.23
C PHE A 11 13.02 2.65 -5.76
N ARG A 12 13.47 3.79 -6.29
CA ARG A 12 12.66 4.78 -7.01
C ARG A 12 11.85 4.18 -8.15
N THR A 13 12.32 3.09 -8.77
CA THR A 13 11.53 2.35 -9.74
C THR A 13 10.21 1.90 -9.12
N TYR A 14 10.23 1.26 -7.95
CA TYR A 14 9.02 0.76 -7.29
C TYR A 14 8.05 1.86 -6.84
N LEU A 15 8.52 3.10 -6.66
CA LEU A 15 7.64 4.21 -6.31
C LEU A 15 6.55 4.47 -7.36
N ARG A 16 6.81 4.15 -8.65
CA ARG A 16 5.80 4.25 -9.72
C ARG A 16 4.69 3.20 -9.61
N GLY A 17 4.92 2.13 -8.83
CA GLY A 17 3.90 1.12 -8.51
C GLY A 17 3.01 1.50 -7.33
N CYS A 18 3.16 2.71 -6.79
CA CYS A 18 2.36 3.26 -5.70
C CYS A 18 1.30 4.23 -6.25
N VAL A 19 0.07 4.15 -5.74
CA VAL A 19 -1.04 5.05 -6.13
C VAL A 19 -1.66 5.69 -4.91
N ALA A 20 -2.18 6.91 -5.08
CA ALA A 20 -3.08 7.52 -4.11
C ALA A 20 -4.51 7.07 -4.39
N ILE A 21 -5.27 6.81 -3.34
CA ILE A 21 -6.68 6.43 -3.42
C ILE A 21 -7.48 7.53 -2.74
N GLU A 22 -8.22 8.31 -3.51
CA GLU A 22 -9.15 9.29 -2.97
C GLU A 22 -10.49 8.62 -2.70
N VAL A 23 -10.97 8.75 -1.46
CA VAL A 23 -12.26 8.20 -1.06
C VAL A 23 -13.13 9.25 -0.38
N LEU A 24 -14.44 9.16 -0.62
CA LEU A 24 -15.45 9.89 0.13
C LEU A 24 -15.87 9.06 1.34
N LEU A 25 -15.66 9.61 2.52
CA LEU A 25 -16.07 9.02 3.78
C LEU A 25 -17.60 9.17 3.98
N PRO A 26 -18.24 8.33 4.82
CA PRO A 26 -19.68 8.44 5.12
C PRO A 26 -20.11 9.79 5.71
N ASN A 27 -19.18 10.52 6.34
CA ASN A 27 -19.44 11.86 6.89
C ASN A 27 -19.40 12.98 5.81
N GLY A 28 -19.11 12.63 4.55
CA GLY A 28 -19.01 13.56 3.42
C GLY A 28 -17.64 14.20 3.24
N GLU A 29 -16.64 13.84 4.06
CA GLU A 29 -15.27 14.32 3.93
C GLU A 29 -14.47 13.48 2.94
N VAL A 30 -13.46 14.09 2.33
CA VAL A 30 -12.53 13.39 1.44
C VAL A 30 -11.32 12.93 2.25
N ALA A 31 -10.94 11.66 2.07
CA ALA A 31 -9.76 11.06 2.66
C ALA A 31 -8.85 10.46 1.58
N MET A 32 -7.59 10.22 1.97
CA MET A 32 -6.56 9.66 1.10
C MET A 32 -6.02 8.36 1.68
N GLY A 33 -5.91 7.36 0.82
CA GLY A 33 -5.24 6.08 1.06
C GLY A 33 -4.09 5.84 0.09
N THR A 34 -3.37 4.75 0.32
CA THR A 34 -2.23 4.31 -0.50
C THR A 34 -2.50 2.90 -1.04
N GLY A 35 -2.22 2.67 -2.32
CA GLY A 35 -2.27 1.35 -2.94
C GLY A 35 -0.93 0.93 -3.55
N PHE A 36 -0.63 -0.37 -3.51
CA PHE A 36 0.61 -0.95 -4.06
C PHE A 36 0.32 -1.97 -5.16
N HIS A 37 0.89 -1.78 -6.34
CA HIS A 37 0.72 -2.67 -7.49
C HIS A 37 1.43 -4.01 -7.26
N VAL A 38 0.69 -5.11 -7.31
CA VAL A 38 1.20 -6.48 -7.13
C VAL A 38 1.13 -7.34 -8.39
N GLY A 39 0.72 -6.76 -9.53
CA GLY A 39 0.68 -7.41 -10.83
C GLY A 39 -0.69 -7.36 -11.49
N GLU A 40 -0.71 -7.43 -12.83
CA GLU A 40 -1.95 -7.52 -13.64
C GLU A 40 -3.00 -6.42 -13.39
N GLY A 41 -2.55 -5.24 -12.96
CA GLY A 41 -3.42 -4.13 -12.58
C GLY A 41 -4.09 -4.31 -11.21
N VAL A 42 -3.65 -5.27 -10.40
CA VAL A 42 -4.12 -5.51 -9.04
C VAL A 42 -3.29 -4.71 -8.05
N PHE A 43 -3.99 -4.04 -7.14
CA PHE A 43 -3.41 -3.23 -6.08
C PHE A 43 -3.86 -3.74 -4.72
N LEU A 44 -2.94 -3.75 -3.75
CA LEU A 44 -3.23 -3.99 -2.34
C LEU A 44 -3.29 -2.68 -1.56
N THR A 45 -4.21 -2.60 -0.61
CA THR A 45 -4.36 -1.48 0.33
C THR A 45 -4.95 -1.97 1.65
N ALA A 46 -5.10 -1.07 2.62
CA ALA A 46 -5.79 -1.38 3.86
C ALA A 46 -7.30 -1.48 3.64
N ARG A 47 -7.97 -2.42 4.33
CA ARG A 47 -9.42 -2.61 4.24
C ARG A 47 -10.17 -1.34 4.60
N HIS A 48 -9.76 -0.66 5.68
CA HIS A 48 -10.43 0.55 6.16
C HIS A 48 -10.39 1.73 5.16
N VAL A 49 -9.49 1.68 4.15
CA VAL A 49 -9.47 2.70 3.09
C VAL A 49 -10.70 2.55 2.18
N LEU A 50 -11.14 1.32 1.91
CA LEU A 50 -12.18 1.04 0.93
C LEU A 50 -13.53 0.65 1.56
N GLU A 51 -13.51 -0.04 2.69
CA GLU A 51 -14.74 -0.57 3.30
C GLU A 51 -15.63 0.57 3.81
N GLY A 52 -16.86 0.64 3.29
CA GLY A 52 -17.84 1.67 3.65
C GLY A 52 -17.57 3.04 3.03
N ASN A 53 -16.52 3.20 2.23
CA ASN A 53 -16.18 4.45 1.56
C ASN A 53 -16.46 4.36 0.05
N THR A 54 -16.74 5.49 -0.58
CA THR A 54 -16.88 5.56 -2.05
C THR A 54 -15.54 5.95 -2.66
N ILE A 55 -15.03 5.16 -3.60
CA ILE A 55 -13.79 5.49 -4.33
C ILE A 55 -14.10 6.61 -5.33
N ASN A 56 -13.51 7.79 -5.13
CA ASN A 56 -13.65 8.92 -6.04
C ASN A 56 -12.64 8.84 -7.19
N ALA A 57 -11.37 8.58 -6.87
CA ALA A 57 -10.29 8.55 -7.84
C ALA A 57 -9.13 7.66 -7.40
N ILE A 58 -8.44 7.09 -8.38
CA ILE A 58 -7.17 6.36 -8.18
C ILE A 58 -6.11 7.08 -9.00
N LEU A 59 -5.08 7.58 -8.33
CA LEU A 59 -4.11 8.51 -8.91
C LEU A 59 -2.72 7.89 -8.94
N ALA A 60 -2.25 7.55 -10.13
CA ALA A 60 -0.86 7.12 -10.35
C ALA A 60 0.03 8.33 -10.59
N LYS A 61 0.86 8.68 -9.60
CA LYS A 61 1.73 9.86 -9.65
C LYS A 61 3.19 9.46 -9.75
N ALA A 62 3.87 9.96 -10.79
CA ALA A 62 5.33 9.91 -10.81
C ALA A 62 5.91 10.73 -9.63
N PRO A 63 6.92 10.22 -8.92
CA PRO A 63 7.54 10.96 -7.81
C PRO A 63 7.99 12.36 -8.24
N GLY A 64 7.61 13.39 -7.48
CA GLY A 64 8.02 14.78 -7.73
C GLY A 64 7.25 15.53 -8.83
N VAL A 65 6.23 14.91 -9.45
CA VAL A 65 5.42 15.54 -10.52
C VAL A 65 4.05 15.97 -9.96
N LEU A 66 3.69 17.25 -10.07
CA LEU A 66 2.33 17.70 -9.76
C LEU A 66 1.38 17.25 -10.88
N MET A 67 0.20 16.76 -10.52
CA MET A 67 -0.83 16.42 -11.51
C MET A 67 -1.58 17.69 -11.89
N THR A 68 -1.93 17.78 -13.16
CA THR A 68 -2.93 18.73 -13.63
C THR A 68 -4.32 18.30 -13.17
N PRO A 69 -5.29 19.23 -13.04
CA PRO A 69 -6.67 18.88 -12.73
C PRO A 69 -7.28 17.85 -13.70
N ASP A 70 -6.87 17.88 -14.97
CA ASP A 70 -7.35 16.96 -16.00
C ASP A 70 -6.80 15.54 -15.77
N GLU A 71 -5.54 15.39 -15.32
CA GLU A 71 -4.96 14.09 -14.96
C GLU A 71 -5.59 13.49 -13.70
N ILE A 72 -5.95 14.35 -12.73
CA ILE A 72 -6.70 13.93 -11.55
C ILE A 72 -8.10 13.43 -11.94
N ALA A 73 -8.77 14.16 -12.82
CA ALA A 73 -10.09 13.78 -13.32
C ALA A 73 -10.07 12.51 -14.19
N ALA A 74 -8.98 12.27 -14.92
CA ALA A 74 -8.81 11.06 -15.72
C ALA A 74 -8.63 9.81 -14.87
N GLY A 75 -7.75 9.86 -13.86
CA GLY A 75 -7.51 8.77 -12.91
C GLY A 75 -7.22 7.40 -13.56
N LEU A 76 -7.20 6.35 -12.75
CA LEU A 76 -7.29 4.96 -13.22
C LEU A 76 -8.71 4.44 -13.06
N THR A 77 -9.17 3.67 -14.04
CA THR A 77 -10.51 3.11 -14.05
C THR A 77 -10.57 1.85 -13.18
N LEU A 78 -11.44 1.83 -12.17
CA LEU A 78 -11.68 0.65 -11.34
C LEU A 78 -12.35 -0.47 -12.14
N MET A 79 -11.87 -1.70 -12.00
CA MET A 79 -12.43 -2.91 -12.60
C MET A 79 -13.14 -3.77 -11.56
N GLY A 80 -14.46 -3.64 -11.51
CA GLY A 80 -15.30 -4.37 -10.56
C GLY A 80 -15.20 -3.83 -9.14
N GLU A 81 -15.76 -4.58 -8.19
CA GLU A 81 -15.75 -4.19 -6.78
C GLU A 81 -14.45 -4.63 -6.09
N PRO A 82 -13.97 -3.89 -5.08
CA PRO A 82 -12.89 -4.34 -4.22
C PRO A 82 -13.21 -5.67 -3.54
N VAL A 83 -12.18 -6.48 -3.32
CA VAL A 83 -12.25 -7.73 -2.57
C VAL A 83 -11.58 -7.53 -1.23
N PHE A 84 -12.28 -7.92 -0.16
CA PHE A 84 -11.79 -7.83 1.20
C PHE A 84 -11.28 -9.17 1.70
N HIS A 85 -10.30 -9.15 2.60
CA HIS A 85 -9.89 -10.36 3.30
C HIS A 85 -11.10 -10.99 4.04
N PRO A 86 -11.29 -12.32 3.99
CA PRO A 86 -12.46 -12.99 4.58
C PRO A 86 -12.52 -12.85 6.11
N ASP A 87 -11.36 -12.83 6.78
CA ASP A 87 -11.27 -12.46 8.20
C ASP A 87 -11.36 -10.93 8.34
N GLN A 88 -12.36 -10.46 9.11
CA GLN A 88 -12.61 -9.04 9.37
C GLN A 88 -11.53 -8.38 10.24
N ASN A 89 -10.74 -9.17 10.98
CA ASN A 89 -9.64 -8.65 11.79
C ASN A 89 -8.37 -8.38 10.96
N VAL A 90 -8.35 -8.80 9.70
CA VAL A 90 -7.24 -8.53 8.78
C VAL A 90 -7.59 -7.30 7.93
N ASP A 91 -6.85 -6.22 8.17
CA ASP A 91 -7.04 -4.92 7.51
C ASP A 91 -6.40 -4.88 6.11
N VAL A 92 -6.81 -5.81 5.23
CA VAL A 92 -6.31 -5.93 3.86
C VAL A 92 -7.45 -5.99 2.85
N ALA A 93 -7.31 -5.22 1.77
CA ALA A 93 -8.18 -5.27 0.61
C ALA A 93 -7.38 -5.23 -0.69
N ALA A 94 -8.00 -5.77 -1.76
CA ALA A 94 -7.47 -5.74 -3.11
C ALA A 94 -8.48 -5.08 -4.05
N PHE A 95 -7.99 -4.33 -5.02
CA PHE A 95 -8.80 -3.80 -6.11
C PHE A 95 -8.03 -3.89 -7.43
N ARG A 96 -8.76 -3.84 -8.55
CA ARG A 96 -8.17 -3.96 -9.88
C ARG A 96 -8.46 -2.70 -10.69
N VAL A 97 -7.52 -2.28 -11.53
CA VAL A 97 -7.69 -1.14 -12.45
C VAL A 97 -7.39 -1.52 -13.90
N SER A 98 -7.98 -0.78 -14.84
CA SER A 98 -7.56 -0.77 -16.25
C SER A 98 -6.69 0.45 -16.55
N ASP A 99 -6.19 0.53 -17.79
CA ASP A 99 -5.47 1.71 -18.31
C ASP A 99 -4.15 2.02 -17.59
N LEU A 100 -3.64 1.04 -16.84
CA LEU A 100 -2.32 1.11 -16.23
C LEU A 100 -1.25 1.06 -17.33
N VAL A 101 -0.27 1.97 -17.26
CA VAL A 101 0.86 1.97 -18.19
C VAL A 101 1.60 0.64 -18.07
N SER A 102 1.90 -0.01 -19.21
CA SER A 102 2.41 -1.38 -19.26
C SER A 102 3.76 -1.60 -18.59
N ASP A 103 4.53 -0.54 -18.37
CA ASP A 103 5.83 -0.56 -17.68
C ASP A 103 5.72 -0.24 -16.17
N THR A 104 4.51 -0.13 -15.64
CA THR A 104 4.30 0.12 -14.20
C THR A 104 4.89 -1.02 -13.39
N PRO A 105 5.83 -0.75 -12.48
CA PRO A 105 6.52 -1.80 -11.75
C PRO A 105 5.58 -2.51 -10.78
N VAL A 106 5.86 -3.79 -10.57
CA VAL A 106 5.20 -4.63 -9.58
C VAL A 106 6.05 -4.67 -8.33
N LEU A 107 5.45 -4.38 -7.18
CA LEU A 107 6.07 -4.61 -5.89
C LEU A 107 6.09 -6.12 -5.63
N GLN A 108 7.29 -6.70 -5.62
CA GLN A 108 7.43 -8.11 -5.27
C GLN A 108 7.10 -8.31 -3.80
N LEU A 109 6.15 -9.19 -3.52
CA LEU A 109 5.82 -9.58 -2.16
C LEU A 109 6.95 -10.45 -1.61
N GLY A 110 7.28 -10.26 -0.33
CA GLY A 110 8.25 -11.10 0.37
C GLY A 110 7.79 -12.56 0.42
N GLY A 111 8.74 -13.50 0.36
CA GLY A 111 8.47 -14.94 0.44
C GLY A 111 8.44 -15.50 1.86
N HIS A 112 8.38 -14.64 2.87
CA HIS A 112 8.38 -15.06 4.28
C HIS A 112 6.94 -15.39 4.69
N TYR A 113 6.71 -16.66 5.01
CA TYR A 113 5.47 -17.09 5.66
C TYR A 113 5.57 -16.81 7.18
N ASP A 114 4.43 -16.47 7.78
CA ASP A 114 4.28 -15.95 9.16
C ASP A 114 4.99 -16.81 10.22
N ASP A 115 5.10 -18.12 10.00
CA ASP A 115 5.71 -19.08 10.92
C ASP A 115 7.25 -19.08 10.91
N TRP A 116 7.90 -18.35 9.99
CA TRP A 116 9.36 -18.40 9.75
C TRP A 116 10.07 -17.09 10.04
N ILE A 117 9.33 -16.04 10.42
CA ILE A 117 9.90 -14.77 10.84
C ILE A 117 10.35 -14.93 12.29
N ILE A 118 11.67 -15.02 12.50
CA ILE A 118 12.26 -14.98 13.85
C ILE A 118 12.48 -13.49 14.19
N ASP A 119 11.99 -13.02 15.34
CA ASP A 119 12.01 -11.61 15.79
C ASP A 119 13.32 -10.86 15.49
N GLU A 120 14.45 -11.56 15.65
CA GLU A 120 15.79 -11.01 15.51
C GLU A 120 16.22 -10.76 14.06
N GLN A 121 15.56 -11.39 13.08
CA GLN A 121 15.96 -11.29 11.66
C GLN A 121 15.78 -9.89 11.09
N TRP A 122 14.79 -9.15 11.58
CA TRP A 122 14.42 -7.85 11.04
C TRP A 122 14.74 -6.70 11.98
N LEU A 123 15.02 -6.97 13.26
CA LEU A 123 15.30 -5.91 14.23
C LEU A 123 16.49 -5.04 13.79
N LEU A 124 16.28 -3.71 13.75
CA LEU A 124 17.21 -2.69 13.25
C LEU A 124 17.60 -2.80 11.77
N SER A 125 17.02 -3.75 11.03
CA SER A 125 17.14 -3.78 9.57
C SER A 125 16.57 -2.49 8.97
N GLU A 126 17.19 -2.04 7.88
CA GLU A 126 16.75 -0.85 7.18
C GLU A 126 15.60 -1.18 6.23
N ALA A 127 14.64 -0.26 6.15
CA ALA A 127 13.53 -0.34 5.24
C ALA A 127 13.28 1.02 4.59
N ILE A 128 12.58 1.01 3.45
CA ILE A 128 12.02 2.22 2.84
C ILE A 128 10.52 2.19 3.08
N VAL A 129 9.96 3.25 3.65
CA VAL A 129 8.52 3.44 3.76
C VAL A 129 8.09 4.50 2.75
N PHE A 130 7.00 4.25 2.04
CA PHE A 130 6.47 5.21 1.10
C PHE A 130 4.97 5.06 0.90
N GLY A 131 4.31 6.17 0.58
CA GLY A 131 2.87 6.22 0.35
C GLY A 131 2.35 7.64 0.27
N TYR A 132 1.04 7.78 0.25
CA TYR A 132 0.31 9.05 0.21
C TYR A 132 -0.42 9.23 1.54
N PRO A 133 0.28 9.61 2.63
CA PRO A 133 -0.38 9.88 3.89
C PRO A 133 -1.29 11.11 3.77
N PRO A 134 -2.32 11.23 4.61
CA PRO A 134 -3.05 12.49 4.75
C PRO A 134 -2.10 13.61 5.18
N ILE A 135 -1.96 14.65 4.36
CA ILE A 135 -1.15 15.84 4.69
C ILE A 135 -2.09 17.03 4.87
N PRO A 136 -2.17 17.61 6.08
CA PRO A 136 -3.01 18.78 6.32
C PRO A 136 -2.67 19.92 5.34
N SER A 137 -3.70 20.51 4.73
CA SER A 137 -3.60 21.63 3.78
C SER A 137 -2.88 21.33 2.46
N ALA A 138 -2.49 20.07 2.18
CA ALA A 138 -2.02 19.71 0.85
C ALA A 138 -3.18 19.78 -0.15
N LYS A 139 -2.92 20.37 -1.32
CA LYS A 139 -3.91 20.50 -2.40
C LYS A 139 -3.94 19.27 -3.31
N ASP A 140 -2.87 18.46 -3.26
CA ASP A 140 -2.67 17.27 -4.08
C ASP A 140 -2.20 16.12 -3.20
N ALA A 141 -2.36 14.89 -3.68
CA ALA A 141 -1.69 13.73 -3.11
C ALA A 141 -0.16 13.86 -3.28
N ILE A 142 0.58 13.83 -2.18
CA ILE A 142 2.05 13.93 -2.16
C ILE A 142 2.60 12.56 -1.77
N LEU A 143 3.43 11.99 -2.63
CA LEU A 143 4.17 10.78 -2.30
C LEU A 143 5.25 11.14 -1.27
N VAL A 144 5.12 10.60 -0.07
CA VAL A 144 6.12 10.68 0.99
C VAL A 144 6.97 9.43 0.93
N VAL A 145 8.28 9.59 1.08
CA VAL A 145 9.27 8.50 1.09
C VAL A 145 10.24 8.77 2.22
N ASP A 146 10.50 7.76 3.05
CA ASP A 146 11.48 7.85 4.13
C ASP A 146 12.28 6.56 4.28
N ARG A 147 13.50 6.67 4.81
CA ARG A 147 14.35 5.53 5.16
C ARG A 147 14.27 5.31 6.66
N VAL A 148 13.78 4.15 7.05
CA VAL A 148 13.48 3.80 8.43
C VAL A 148 14.24 2.56 8.86
N ARG A 149 14.12 2.21 10.14
CA ARG A 149 14.57 0.92 10.67
C ARG A 149 13.42 0.22 11.36
N VAL A 150 13.39 -1.10 11.25
CA VAL A 150 12.43 -1.93 11.97
C VAL A 150 12.78 -1.89 13.47
N ASN A 151 11.84 -1.40 14.27
CA ASN A 151 12.04 -1.23 15.71
C ASN A 151 11.59 -2.44 16.54
N ALA A 152 10.62 -3.20 16.04
CA ALA A 152 10.11 -4.40 16.68
C ALA A 152 9.44 -5.30 15.62
N VAL A 153 9.42 -6.59 15.89
CA VAL A 153 8.54 -7.57 15.25
C VAL A 153 7.51 -7.95 16.30
N VAL A 154 6.24 -8.02 15.91
CA VAL A 154 5.14 -8.33 16.83
C VAL A 154 4.35 -9.49 16.23
N ASP A 155 4.46 -10.65 16.86
CA ASP A 155 3.65 -11.81 16.51
C ASP A 155 2.22 -11.59 16.98
N MET A 156 1.29 -11.50 16.04
CA MET A 156 -0.13 -11.53 16.35
C MET A 156 -0.54 -12.98 16.57
N LEU A 157 -0.42 -13.47 17.81
CA LEU A 157 -0.96 -14.77 18.19
C LEU A 157 -2.45 -14.80 17.85
N CYS A 158 -2.83 -15.67 16.90
CA CYS A 158 -4.23 -16.02 16.69
C CYS A 158 -4.80 -16.56 18.01
N PRO A 159 -5.89 -15.99 18.56
CA PRO A 159 -6.53 -16.54 19.75
C PRO A 159 -7.37 -17.77 19.37
N THR A 160 -6.74 -18.81 18.83
CA THR A 160 -7.36 -20.13 18.69
C THR A 160 -6.38 -21.21 19.12
N GLY A 161 -6.45 -21.59 20.40
CA GLY A 161 -5.69 -22.71 20.93
C GLY A 161 -5.85 -22.84 22.43
N VAL A 162 -6.85 -23.61 22.86
CA VAL A 162 -6.90 -24.19 24.21
C VAL A 162 -5.54 -24.84 24.47
N VAL A 163 -4.85 -24.37 25.51
CA VAL A 163 -3.67 -25.04 26.06
C VAL A 163 -4.16 -26.36 26.65
N HIS A 164 -4.08 -27.45 25.89
CA HIS A 164 -4.09 -28.78 26.50
C HIS A 164 -2.73 -28.98 27.17
N ARG A 165 -2.76 -28.89 28.50
CA ARG A 165 -1.68 -29.34 29.39
C ARG A 165 -1.42 -30.83 29.24
#